data_AF-A0A452IS60-F1
#
_entry.id   AF-A0A452IS60-F1
#
_cell.length_a   1.000
_cell.length_b   1.000
_cell.length_c   1.000
_cell.angle_alpha   90.00
_cell.angle_beta   90.00
_cell.angle_gamma   90.00
#
_symmetry.space_group_name_H-M   'P 1'
#
loop_
_entity.id
_entity.type
_entity.pdbx_description
1 polymer ?
#
loop_
_entity_poly.entity_id
_entity_poly.type
_entity_poly.pdbx_seq_one_letter_code
_entity_poly.pdbx_strand_id
1 'polypeptide(L)'
;LNFNPILQKELLLKKSQQKKKISPINYKERLFVLTKTNLSYYEYDKEKKGSKKGSIDIKKIRCVETVNQEEQAPLERQYPFQVRSQNTKLIFSVVNHYF
;
A
#
# COMPACT_ATOMS: atom_id res chain seq x y z
N LEU A 1 -19.56 -4.66 -21.52
CA LEU A 1 -18.82 -5.00 -20.28
C LEU A 1 -17.53 -4.21 -20.29
N ASN A 2 -17.35 -3.26 -19.37
CA ASN A 2 -16.10 -2.49 -19.30
C ASN A 2 -14.99 -3.39 -18.73
N PHE A 3 -14.09 -3.84 -19.60
CA PHE A 3 -12.89 -4.55 -19.21
C PHE A 3 -11.98 -3.61 -18.41
N ASN A 4 -11.67 -3.99 -17.16
CA ASN A 4 -10.77 -3.23 -16.29
C ASN A 4 -9.56 -4.11 -15.94
N PRO A 5 -8.51 -4.12 -16.78
CA PRO A 5 -7.37 -4.99 -16.57
C PRO A 5 -6.63 -4.65 -15.29
N ILE A 6 -6.07 -5.70 -14.67
CA ILE A 6 -5.05 -5.54 -13.63
C ILE A 6 -3.76 -5.16 -14.33
N LEU A 7 -3.20 -4.00 -13.95
CA LEU A 7 -1.93 -3.49 -14.45
C LEU A 7 -0.76 -4.03 -13.63
N GLN A 8 -0.93 -4.11 -12.30
CA GLN A 8 0.07 -4.62 -11.36
C GLN A 8 -0.64 -5.26 -10.17
N LYS A 9 -0.04 -6.32 -9.62
CA LYS A 9 -0.48 -6.96 -8.37
C LYS A 9 0.76 -7.36 -7.58
N GLU A 10 0.86 -6.86 -6.34
CA GLU A 10 2.07 -7.04 -5.54
C GLU A 10 1.79 -7.04 -4.05
N LEU A 11 2.58 -7.79 -3.28
CA LEU A 11 2.52 -7.79 -1.83
C LEU A 11 3.41 -6.66 -1.31
N LEU A 12 2.81 -5.69 -0.62
CA LEU A 12 3.53 -4.54 -0.09
C LEU A 12 3.25 -4.40 1.41
N LEU A 13 4.22 -3.85 2.13
CA LEU A 13 4.11 -3.62 3.56
C LEU A 13 3.48 -2.25 3.80
N LYS A 14 2.21 -2.23 4.20
CA LYS A 14 1.45 -1.00 4.42
C LYS A 14 1.61 -0.50 5.86
N LYS A 15 2.03 0.76 6.02
CA LYS A 15 2.05 1.48 7.31
C LYS A 15 0.61 1.77 7.78
N SER A 16 0.34 1.57 9.08
CA SER A 16 -0.93 1.95 9.70
C SER A 16 -1.05 3.48 9.78
N GLN A 17 -2.26 3.99 9.61
CA GLN A 17 -2.55 5.38 9.92
C GLN A 17 -2.81 5.49 11.42
N GLN A 18 -1.93 6.17 12.15
CA GLN A 18 -2.13 6.44 13.56
C GLN A 18 -3.30 7.43 13.74
N LYS A 19 -4.31 7.06 14.53
CA LYS A 19 -5.36 8.00 14.95
C LYS A 19 -4.90 8.92 16.09
N LYS A 20 -3.95 8.47 16.91
CA LYS A 20 -3.33 9.22 18.01
C LYS A 20 -1.82 9.17 17.84
N LYS A 21 -1.12 10.29 18.11
CA LYS A 21 0.33 10.44 17.92
C LYS A 21 1.18 9.41 18.69
N ILE A 22 0.68 8.94 19.83
CA ILE A 22 1.38 8.03 20.76
C ILE A 22 1.15 6.54 20.43
N SER A 23 0.20 6.22 19.55
CA SER A 23 -0.10 4.82 19.24
C SER A 23 1.07 4.19 18.47
N PRO A 24 1.40 2.90 18.68
CA PRO A 24 2.47 2.26 17.93
C PRO A 24 2.19 2.27 16.43
N ILE A 25 3.24 2.50 15.65
CA ILE A 25 3.22 2.39 14.19
C ILE A 25 3.29 0.91 13.85
N ASN A 26 2.23 0.40 13.24
CA ASN A 26 2.15 -0.99 12.84
C ASN A 26 2.23 -1.10 11.33
N TYR A 27 3.00 -2.07 10.85
CA TYR A 27 3.08 -2.41 9.45
C TYR A 27 2.33 -3.72 9.21
N LYS A 28 1.63 -3.80 8.07
CA LYS A 28 0.86 -4.99 7.69
C LYS A 28 1.06 -5.27 6.22
N GLU A 29 1.39 -6.50 5.88
CA GLU A 29 1.41 -6.96 4.50
C GLU A 29 0.01 -6.89 3.91
N ARG A 30 -0.09 -6.31 2.71
CA ARG A 30 -1.34 -6.19 1.98
C ARG A 30 -1.07 -6.47 0.51
N LEU A 31 -1.96 -7.23 -0.10
CA LEU A 31 -1.94 -7.43 -1.54
C LEU A 31 -2.53 -6.18 -2.20
N PHE A 32 -1.69 -5.40 -2.88
CA PHE A 32 -2.11 -4.26 -3.68
C PHE A 32 -2.44 -4.72 -5.10
N VAL A 33 -3.53 -4.19 -5.63
CA VAL A 33 -3.98 -4.42 -7.01
C VAL A 33 -4.22 -3.06 -7.65
N LEU A 34 -3.46 -2.78 -8.69
CA LEU A 34 -3.60 -1.59 -9.51
C LEU A 34 -4.37 -1.94 -10.79
N THR A 35 -5.43 -1.19 -11.05
CA THR A 35 -6.15 -1.19 -12.33
C THR A 35 -6.16 0.22 -12.91
N LYS A 36 -6.73 0.41 -14.10
CA LYS A 36 -6.87 1.74 -14.70
C LYS A 36 -7.74 2.68 -13.90
N THR A 37 -8.62 2.17 -13.04
CA THR A 37 -9.59 2.97 -12.27
C THR A 37 -9.31 2.99 -10.78
N ASN A 38 -8.62 1.98 -10.23
CA ASN A 38 -8.44 1.90 -8.79
C ASN A 38 -7.07 1.35 -8.37
N LEU A 39 -6.56 1.89 -7.27
CA LEU A 39 -5.57 1.24 -6.42
C LEU A 39 -6.29 0.65 -5.21
N SER A 40 -6.44 -0.68 -5.16
CA SER A 40 -7.09 -1.39 -4.06
C SER A 40 -6.09 -2.21 -3.26
N TYR A 41 -6.36 -2.41 -1.98
CA TYR A 41 -5.55 -3.30 -1.14
C TYR A 41 -6.41 -4.24 -0.30
N TYR A 42 -5.91 -5.46 -0.12
CA TYR A 42 -6.63 -6.59 0.46
C TYR A 42 -5.82 -7.23 1.58
N GLU A 43 -6.50 -7.93 2.47
CA GLU A 43 -5.84 -8.97 3.27
C GLU A 43 -5.15 -9.98 2.35
N TYR A 44 -4.05 -10.53 2.84
CA TYR A 44 -3.31 -11.59 2.20
C TYR A 44 -2.91 -12.57 3.29
N ASP A 45 -3.41 -13.80 3.18
CA ASP A 45 -3.13 -14.88 4.12
C ASP A 45 -3.10 -16.20 3.36
N LYS A 46 -2.17 -17.11 3.71
CA LYS A 46 -1.95 -18.40 3.04
C LYS A 46 -1.96 -18.29 1.53
N GLU A 47 -1.26 -17.28 1.01
CA GLU A 47 -1.13 -16.98 -0.43
C GLU A 47 -2.45 -16.66 -1.16
N LYS A 48 -3.51 -16.36 -0.40
CA LYS A 48 -4.84 -16.06 -0.93
C LYS A 48 -5.24 -14.62 -0.64
N LYS A 49 -5.86 -14.01 -1.64
CA LYS A 49 -6.48 -12.67 -1.52
C LYS A 49 -7.71 -12.77 -0.60
N GLY A 50 -7.65 -12.08 0.53
CA GLY A 50 -8.74 -11.95 1.49
C GLY A 50 -9.63 -10.73 1.25
N SER A 51 -10.22 -10.21 2.33
CA SER A 51 -11.16 -9.10 2.29
C SER A 51 -10.52 -7.80 1.80
N LYS A 52 -11.29 -6.97 1.08
CA LYS A 52 -10.85 -5.63 0.65
C LYS A 52 -10.77 -4.70 1.85
N LYS A 53 -9.61 -4.08 2.08
CA LYS A 53 -9.40 -3.16 3.21
C LYS A 53 -9.42 -1.69 2.81
N GLY A 54 -9.29 -1.39 1.52
CA GLY A 54 -9.47 -0.03 1.01
C GLY A 54 -9.28 0.07 -0.49
N SER A 55 -9.60 1.26 -0.99
CA SER A 55 -9.54 1.60 -2.41
C SER A 55 -9.32 3.09 -2.56
N ILE A 56 -8.46 3.47 -3.49
CA ILE A 56 -8.37 4.84 -4.00
C ILE A 56 -8.76 4.80 -5.47
N ASP A 57 -9.63 5.70 -5.90
CA ASP A 57 -9.87 5.95 -7.32
C ASP A 57 -8.64 6.65 -7.89
N ILE A 58 -8.11 6.16 -9.00
CA ILE A 58 -6.91 6.72 -9.64
C ILE A 58 -7.11 8.22 -9.93
N LYS A 59 -8.32 8.65 -10.32
CA LYS A 59 -8.63 10.06 -10.57
C LYS A 59 -8.57 10.95 -9.32
N LYS A 60 -8.63 10.35 -8.13
CA LYS A 60 -8.55 11.05 -6.83
C LYS A 60 -7.14 11.10 -6.26
N ILE A 61 -6.18 10.40 -6.87
CA ILE A 61 -4.77 10.49 -6.49
C ILE A 61 -4.28 11.89 -6.85
N ARG A 62 -3.66 12.56 -5.88
CA ARG A 62 -3.09 13.90 -6.01
C ARG A 62 -1.57 13.87 -6.06
N CYS A 63 -0.96 12.84 -5.49
CA CYS A 63 0.49 12.74 -5.36
C CYS A 63 0.91 11.27 -5.20
N VAL A 64 2.01 10.91 -5.87
CA VAL A 64 2.75 9.67 -5.71
C VAL A 64 4.23 10.04 -5.62
N GLU A 65 4.88 9.73 -4.50
CA GLU A 65 6.25 10.17 -4.22
C GLU A 65 7.00 9.10 -3.43
N THR A 66 8.30 8.98 -3.65
CA THR A 66 9.18 8.27 -2.72
C THR A 66 9.24 9.00 -1.38
N VAL A 67 9.45 8.25 -0.30
CA VAL A 67 9.57 8.80 1.05
C VAL A 67 10.98 8.50 1.56
N ASN A 68 11.53 9.42 2.35
CA ASN A 68 12.81 9.18 3.01
C ASN A 68 12.70 7.92 3.88
N GLN A 69 13.72 7.07 3.77
CA GLN A 69 13.83 5.88 4.60
C GLN A 69 14.00 6.30 6.07
N GLU A 70 13.41 5.52 6.99
CA GLU A 70 13.68 5.69 8.42
C GLU A 70 15.11 5.18 8.69
N GLU A 71 15.94 5.93 9.45
CA GLU A 71 17.38 5.64 9.63
C GLU A 71 17.68 4.21 10.09
N GLN A 72 16.76 3.60 10.84
CA GLN A 72 16.87 2.24 11.38
C GLN A 72 15.77 1.32 10.85
N ALA A 73 15.27 1.59 9.64
CA ALA A 73 14.28 0.72 9.01
C ALA A 73 14.86 -0.69 8.75
N PRO A 74 14.14 -1.77 9.11
CA PRO A 74 14.51 -3.11 8.66
C PRO A 74 14.47 -3.20 7.13
N LEU A 75 15.17 -4.19 6.55
CA LEU A 75 15.29 -4.36 5.09
C LEU A 75 13.93 -4.41 4.38
N GLU A 76 12.94 -5.05 4.99
CA GLU A 76 11.55 -5.17 4.51
C GLU A 76 10.78 -3.83 4.42
N ARG A 77 11.32 -2.76 5.02
CA ARG A 77 10.74 -1.41 5.01
C ARG A 77 11.48 -0.45 4.10
N GLN A 78 12.53 -0.91 3.42
CA GLN A 78 13.27 -0.07 2.49
C GLN A 78 12.43 0.34 1.29
N TYR A 79 12.84 1.44 0.67
CA TYR A 79 12.18 2.05 -0.49
C TYR A 79 10.69 2.37 -0.27
N PRO A 80 10.33 3.05 0.85
CA PRO A 80 8.96 3.44 1.06
C PRO A 80 8.53 4.49 0.03
N PHE A 81 7.27 4.42 -0.37
CA PHE A 81 6.63 5.47 -1.15
C PHE A 81 5.23 5.75 -0.62
N GLN A 82 4.70 6.91 -0.99
CA GLN A 82 3.39 7.37 -0.55
C GLN A 82 2.47 7.60 -1.74
N VAL A 83 1.19 7.29 -1.53
CA VAL A 83 0.09 7.68 -2.42
C VAL A 83 -0.89 8.52 -1.61
N ARG A 84 -1.14 9.75 -2.06
CA ARG A 84 -2.02 10.71 -1.39
C ARG A 84 -3.25 11.01 -2.26
N SER A 85 -4.42 10.96 -1.64
CA SER A 85 -5.68 11.52 -2.12
C SER A 85 -6.16 12.60 -1.15
N GLN A 86 -7.26 13.28 -1.46
CA GLN A 86 -7.85 14.31 -0.59
C GLN A 86 -8.09 13.81 0.85
N ASN A 87 -8.53 12.56 1.00
CA ASN A 87 -8.95 12.02 2.30
C ASN A 87 -8.07 10.87 2.79
N THR A 88 -7.00 10.52 2.08
CA THR A 88 -6.22 9.32 2.41
C THR A 88 -4.75 9.51 2.06
N LYS A 89 -3.88 9.19 3.02
CA LYS A 89 -2.45 9.04 2.80
C LYS A 89 -2.06 7.60 3.07
N LEU A 90 -1.66 6.87 2.03
CA LEU A 90 -1.11 5.53 2.16
C LEU A 90 0.41 5.63 2.08
N ILE A 91 1.12 4.98 3.01
CA ILE A 91 2.58 4.76 2.93
C ILE A 91 2.77 3.25 2.92
N PHE A 92 3.60 2.78 2.00
CA PHE A 92 3.92 1.37 1.88
C PHE A 92 5.32 1.18 1.30
N SER A 93 5.92 0.06 1.65
CA SER A 93 7.25 -0.36 1.19
C SER A 93 7.12 -1.68 0.43
N VAL A 94 8.07 -1.93 -0.48
CA VAL A 94 8.15 -3.21 -1.19
C VAL A 94 8.53 -4.30 -0.19
N VAL A 95 7.80 -5.41 -0.19
CA VAL A 95 8.25 -6.61 0.52
C VAL A 95 9.32 -7.23 -0.35
N ASN A 96 10.58 -7.09 0.05
CA ASN A 96 11.67 -7.82 -0.60
C ASN A 96 11.48 -9.31 -0.26
N HIS A 97 10.79 -10.05 -1.14
CA HIS A 97 10.97 -11.48 -1.17
C HIS A 97 12.40 -11.70 -1.65
N TYR A 98 13.27 -12.13 -0.74
CA TYR A 98 14.60 -12.60 -1.09
C TYR A 98 14.45 -13.63 -2.22
N PHE A 99 14.99 -13.30 -3.40
CA PHE A 99 15.22 -14.27 -4.47
C PHE A 99 16.31 -15.26 -4.03
#